data_AF-A0A225UM56-F1
#
_entry.id   AF-A0A225UM56-F1
#
_cell.length_a   1.000
_cell.length_b   1.000
_cell.length_c   1.000
_cell.angle_alpha   90.00
_cell.angle_beta   90.00
_cell.angle_gamma   90.00
#
_symmetry.space_group_name_H-M   'P 1'
#
loop_
_entity.id
_entity.type
_entity.pdbx_description
1 polymer ?
#
loop_
_entity_poly.entity_id
_entity_poly.type
_entity_poly.pdbx_seq_one_letter_code
_entity_poly.pdbx_strand_id
1 'polypeptide(L)'
;MGEEATNKPTSGVVSFVTGGFGGMCLVATGHPLDLIKVNMQTQPKPEPGQPPMYSNAIDCARKMVAKDGFRGLYRGMSAPLVGVTPIFATCFWGYDMGKLIA
;
A
#
# COMPACT_ATOMS: atom_id res chain seq x y z
N MET A 1 19.58 20.67 7.49
CA MET A 1 18.28 19.98 7.64
C MET A 1 18.58 18.57 8.11
N GLY A 2 18.89 18.43 9.39
CA GLY A 2 19.16 17.15 10.04
C GLY A 2 17.98 16.83 10.94
N GLU A 3 17.36 15.69 10.71
CA GLU A 3 16.47 15.08 11.70
C GLU A 3 17.32 14.11 12.51
N GLU A 4 17.72 14.56 13.70
CA GLU A 4 18.37 13.73 14.69
C GLU A 4 17.37 12.67 15.19
N ALA A 5 17.52 11.44 14.70
CA ALA A 5 16.87 10.28 15.29
C ALA A 5 17.50 9.99 16.67
N THR A 6 17.00 10.67 17.70
CA THR A 6 17.29 10.42 19.11
C THR A 6 17.09 8.92 19.41
N ASN A 7 18.21 8.22 19.58
CA ASN A 7 18.27 6.82 19.99
C ASN A 7 17.91 6.73 21.49
N LYS A 8 16.63 6.55 21.79
CA LYS A 8 16.16 6.05 23.10
C LYS A 8 15.91 4.56 22.97
N PRO A 9 16.18 3.73 24.00
CA PRO A 9 15.74 2.35 24.05
C PRO A 9 14.21 2.34 24.09
N THR A 10 13.63 2.39 22.89
CA THR A 10 12.21 2.54 22.68
C THR A 10 11.61 1.15 22.88
N SER A 11 10.78 1.01 23.92
CA SER A 11 10.00 -0.21 24.18
C SER A 11 9.47 -0.77 22.86
N GLY A 12 9.67 -2.07 22.59
CA GLY A 12 9.38 -2.68 21.27
C GLY A 12 7.96 -2.38 20.74
N VAL A 13 7.01 -2.10 21.64
CA VAL A 13 5.67 -1.63 21.31
C VAL A 13 5.65 -0.29 20.59
N VAL A 14 6.45 0.68 21.04
CA VAL A 14 6.51 2.01 20.41
C VAL A 14 7.17 1.94 19.04
N SER A 15 8.24 1.15 18.88
CA SER A 15 8.86 0.90 17.56
C SER A 15 7.91 0.17 16.60
N PHE A 16 7.09 -0.74 17.12
CA PHE A 16 6.06 -1.44 16.34
C PHE A 16 4.95 -0.49 15.87
N VAL A 17 4.44 0.36 16.76
CA VAL A 17 3.37 1.32 16.43
C VAL A 17 3.86 2.37 15.44
N THR A 18 5.06 2.92 15.64
CA THR A 18 5.63 3.92 14.71
C THR A 18 5.98 3.29 13.35
N GLY A 19 6.51 2.07 13.33
CA GLY A 19 6.77 1.30 12.11
C GLY A 19 5.49 0.93 11.36
N GLY A 20 4.46 0.48 12.08
CA GLY A 20 3.15 0.16 11.51
C GLY A 20 2.45 1.38 10.92
N PHE A 21 2.48 2.52 11.63
CA PHE A 21 1.93 3.77 11.13
C PHE A 21 2.68 4.28 9.88
N GLY A 22 4.01 4.26 9.90
CA GLY A 22 4.84 4.60 8.74
C GLY A 22 4.56 3.71 7.53
N GLY A 23 4.39 2.39 7.76
CA GLY A 23 4.00 1.43 6.73
C GLY A 23 2.62 1.72 6.13
N MET A 24 1.62 2.04 6.96
CA MET A 24 0.29 2.43 6.48
C MET A 24 0.33 3.71 5.65
N CYS A 25 1.09 4.72 6.05
CA CYS A 25 1.25 5.95 5.27
C CYS A 25 1.93 5.69 3.92
N LEU A 26 2.95 4.83 3.89
CA LEU A 26 3.63 4.42 2.66
C LEU A 26 2.66 3.71 1.70
N VAL A 27 1.87 2.76 2.22
CA VAL A 27 0.86 2.05 1.43
C VAL A 27 -0.21 3.03 0.94
N ALA A 28 -0.73 3.90 1.79
CA ALA A 28 -1.78 4.87 1.41
C ALA A 28 -1.32 5.85 0.31
N THR A 29 -0.03 6.21 0.30
CA THR A 29 0.55 7.11 -0.70
C THR A 29 0.94 6.37 -1.98
N GLY A 30 1.44 5.13 -1.87
CA GLY A 30 1.88 4.31 -3.00
C GLY A 30 0.76 3.55 -3.72
N HIS A 31 -0.32 3.21 -3.01
CA HIS A 31 -1.46 2.47 -3.56
C HIS A 31 -2.07 3.06 -4.84
N PRO A 32 -2.28 4.39 -4.99
CA PRO A 32 -2.82 4.94 -6.23
C PRO A 32 -1.95 4.61 -7.46
N LEU A 33 -0.61 4.65 -7.33
CA LEU A 33 0.31 4.29 -8.41
C LEU A 33 0.28 2.79 -8.70
N ASP A 34 0.14 1.97 -7.67
CA ASP A 34 0.05 0.52 -7.79
C ASP A 34 -1.26 0.11 -8.48
N LEU A 35 -2.38 0.74 -8.12
CA LEU A 35 -3.69 0.53 -8.74
C LEU A 35 -3.67 0.88 -10.24
N ILE A 36 -3.00 1.96 -10.64
CA ILE A 36 -2.83 2.33 -12.05
C ILE A 36 -2.02 1.27 -12.80
N LYS A 37 -0.91 0.78 -12.21
CA LYS A 37 -0.09 -0.27 -12.81
C LYS A 37 -0.88 -1.56 -13.00
N VAL A 38 -1.57 -2.03 -11.96
CA VAL A 38 -2.35 -3.27 -12.03
C VAL A 38 -3.46 -3.13 -13.07
N ASN A 39 -4.21 -2.02 -13.10
CA ASN A 39 -5.23 -1.78 -14.13
C ASN A 39 -4.67 -1.79 -15.55
N MET A 40 -3.48 -1.21 -15.77
CA MET A 40 -2.82 -1.27 -17.07
C MET A 40 -2.39 -2.69 -17.45
N GLN A 41 -1.96 -3.51 -16.49
CA GLN A 41 -1.54 -4.89 -16.72
C GLN A 41 -2.71 -5.85 -16.89
N THR A 42 -3.84 -5.60 -16.20
CA THR A 42 -5.05 -6.40 -16.28
C THR A 42 -6.03 -5.91 -17.34
N GLN A 43 -5.68 -4.88 -18.12
CA GLN A 43 -6.56 -4.39 -19.18
C GLN A 43 -6.79 -5.51 -20.21
N PRO A 44 -8.01 -5.66 -20.73
CA PRO A 44 -8.30 -6.65 -21.76
C PRO A 44 -7.43 -6.38 -22.98
N LYS A 45 -6.93 -7.46 -23.62
CA LYS A 45 -6.17 -7.31 -24.87
C LYS A 45 -7.04 -6.61 -25.89
N PRO A 46 -6.54 -5.56 -26.57
CA PRO A 46 -7.30 -4.87 -27.60
C PRO A 46 -7.68 -5.85 -28.70
N GLU A 47 -8.94 -5.81 -29.13
CA GLU A 47 -9.38 -6.53 -30.33
C GLU A 47 -8.62 -6.01 -31.56
N PRO A 48 -8.39 -6.83 -32.59
CA PRO A 48 -7.68 -6.40 -33.80
C PRO A 48 -8.35 -5.17 -34.42
N GLY A 49 -7.66 -4.03 -34.42
CA GLY A 49 -8.16 -2.76 -34.97
C GLY A 49 -8.77 -1.78 -33.97
N GLN A 50 -8.92 -2.14 -32.68
CA GLN A 50 -9.31 -1.19 -31.63
C GLN A 50 -8.11 -0.66 -30.82
N PRO A 51 -8.12 0.62 -30.41
CA PRO A 51 -7.11 1.13 -29.50
C PRO A 51 -7.24 0.47 -28.12
N PRO A 52 -6.11 0.28 -27.38
CA PRO A 52 -6.15 -0.25 -26.02
C PRO A 52 -7.00 0.63 -25.10
N MET A 53 -7.67 0.00 -24.12
CA MET A 53 -8.55 0.68 -23.17
C MET A 53 -7.83 1.82 -22.43
N TYR A 54 -6.54 1.64 -22.15
CA TYR A 54 -5.65 2.65 -21.57
C TYR A 54 -4.40 2.80 -22.44
N SER A 55 -4.23 3.96 -23.09
CA SER A 55 -3.03 4.21 -23.89
C SER A 55 -1.78 4.45 -23.04
N ASN A 56 -1.94 5.06 -21.86
CA ASN A 56 -0.85 5.44 -20.97
C ASN A 56 -1.30 5.41 -19.49
N ALA A 57 -0.35 5.38 -18.56
CA ALA A 57 -0.64 5.43 -17.12
C ALA A 57 -1.43 6.69 -16.72
N ILE A 58 -1.13 7.82 -17.34
CA ILE A 58 -1.82 9.10 -17.11
C ILE A 58 -3.27 9.04 -17.63
N ASP A 59 -3.51 8.36 -18.76
CA ASP A 59 -4.86 8.18 -19.32
C ASP A 59 -5.70 7.25 -18.44
N CYS A 60 -5.09 6.17 -17.93
CA CYS A 60 -5.70 5.30 -16.94
C CYS A 60 -6.08 6.08 -15.68
N ALA A 61 -5.16 6.85 -15.10
CA ALA A 61 -5.42 7.66 -13.91
C ALA A 61 -6.57 8.66 -14.13
N ARG A 62 -6.55 9.39 -15.25
CA ARG A 62 -7.62 10.36 -15.60
C ARG A 62 -8.98 9.69 -15.74
N LYS A 63 -9.06 8.57 -16.46
CA LYS A 63 -10.30 7.79 -16.61
C LYS A 63 -10.80 7.25 -15.28
N MET A 64 -9.90 6.79 -14.40
CA MET A 64 -10.25 6.29 -13.07
C MET A 64 -10.82 7.41 -12.17
N VAL A 65 -10.16 8.58 -12.14
CA VAL A 65 -10.65 9.75 -11.39
C VAL A 65 -11.96 10.28 -11.98
N ALA A 66 -12.12 10.29 -13.30
CA ALA A 66 -13.36 10.75 -13.94
C ALA A 66 -14.55 9.82 -13.67
N LYS A 67 -14.30 8.50 -13.49
CA LYS A 67 -15.35 7.49 -13.33
C LYS A 67 -15.77 7.27 -11.87
N ASP A 68 -14.80 7.16 -10.96
CA ASP A 68 -15.04 6.82 -9.54
C ASP A 68 -14.55 7.92 -8.56
N GLY A 69 -14.01 9.03 -9.07
CA GLY A 69 -13.46 10.11 -8.24
C GLY A 69 -12.16 9.74 -7.51
N PHE A 70 -11.70 10.62 -6.62
CA PHE A 70 -10.51 10.37 -5.79
C PHE A 70 -10.68 9.18 -4.83
N ARG A 71 -11.91 8.87 -4.40
CA ARG A 71 -12.21 7.66 -3.61
C ARG A 71 -12.10 6.37 -4.44
N GLY A 72 -12.27 6.46 -5.75
CA GLY A 72 -12.02 5.35 -6.68
C GLY A 72 -10.60 4.82 -6.65
N LEU A 73 -9.59 5.68 -6.41
CA LEU A 73 -8.18 5.28 -6.29
C LEU A 73 -7.89 4.49 -5.00
N TYR A 74 -8.82 4.43 -4.06
CA TYR A 74 -8.74 3.64 -2.84
C TYR A 74 -9.66 2.40 -2.88
N ARG A 75 -10.45 2.25 -3.96
CA ARG A 75 -11.38 1.13 -4.15
C ARG A 75 -10.58 -0.12 -4.54
N GLY A 76 -10.44 -1.04 -3.57
CA GLY A 76 -9.61 -2.25 -3.71
C GLY A 76 -8.46 -2.33 -2.70
N MET A 77 -8.25 -1.29 -1.88
CA MET A 77 -7.24 -1.27 -0.82
C MET A 77 -7.45 -2.34 0.26
N SER A 78 -8.66 -2.90 0.37
CA SER A 78 -8.96 -4.01 1.29
C SER A 78 -8.14 -5.27 0.98
N ALA A 79 -7.85 -5.59 -0.28
CA ALA A 79 -7.06 -6.76 -0.65
C ALA A 79 -5.60 -6.70 -0.15
N PRO A 80 -4.83 -5.62 -0.39
CA PRO A 80 -3.51 -5.47 0.21
C PRO A 80 -3.56 -5.34 1.73
N LEU A 81 -4.56 -4.66 2.30
CA LEU A 81 -4.75 -4.59 3.77
C LEU A 81 -4.93 -5.97 4.40
N VAL A 82 -5.77 -6.84 3.81
CA VAL A 82 -5.95 -8.23 4.25
C VAL A 82 -4.68 -9.04 4.08
N GLY A 83 -3.85 -8.77 3.06
CA GLY A 83 -2.55 -9.42 2.88
C GLY A 83 -1.49 -8.99 3.91
N VAL A 84 -1.45 -7.72 4.31
CA VAL A 84 -0.48 -7.23 5.31
C VAL A 84 -0.90 -7.52 6.75
N THR A 85 -2.20 -7.67 7.03
CA THR A 85 -2.72 -8.02 8.36
C THR A 85 -2.07 -9.27 8.98
N PRO A 86 -1.97 -10.43 8.30
CA PRO A 86 -1.33 -11.62 8.86
C PRO A 86 0.18 -11.48 9.01
N ILE A 87 0.84 -10.67 8.17
CA ILE A 87 2.28 -10.38 8.29
C ILE A 87 2.54 -9.63 9.60
N PHE A 88 1.76 -8.57 9.86
CA PHE A 88 1.87 -7.83 11.12
C PHE A 88 1.47 -8.67 12.34
N ALA A 89 0.46 -9.54 12.23
CA ALA A 89 0.09 -10.47 13.28
C ALA A 89 1.21 -11.47 13.62
N THR A 90 1.90 -11.99 12.61
CA THR A 90 3.04 -12.91 12.79
C THR A 90 4.23 -12.21 13.43
N CYS A 91 4.52 -10.96 13.04
CA CYS A 91 5.57 -10.16 13.68
C CYS A 91 5.25 -9.87 15.16
N PHE A 92 3.98 -9.58 15.49
CA PHE A 92 3.56 -9.34 16.87
C PHE A 92 3.68 -10.61 17.72
N TRP A 93 3.29 -11.78 17.18
CA TRP A 93 3.48 -13.07 17.83
C TRP A 93 4.95 -13.35 18.15
N GLY A 94 5.86 -13.09 17.21
CA GLY A 94 7.30 -13.23 17.43
C GLY A 94 7.83 -12.31 18.53
N TYR A 95 7.34 -11.07 18.60
CA TYR A 95 7.71 -10.12 19.66
C TYR A 95 7.19 -10.53 21.04
N ASP A 96 5.95 -11.04 21.12
CA ASP A 96 5.35 -11.51 22.37
C ASP A 96 6.12 -12.71 22.95
N MET A 97 6.48 -13.67 22.08
CA MET A 97 7.37 -14.79 22.42
C MET A 97 8.76 -14.33 22.87
N GLY A 98 9.33 -13.31 22.21
CA GLY A 98 10.63 -12.75 22.59
C GLY A 98 10.60 -12.07 23.96
N LYS A 99 9.47 -11.46 24.34
CA LYS A 99 9.25 -10.88 25.68
C LYS A 99 9.01 -11.90 26.77
N LEU A 100 8.58 -13.11 26.42
CA LEU A 100 8.38 -14.22 27.36
C LEU A 100 9.69 -14.95 27.71
N ILE A 101 10.71 -14.83 26.87
CA ILE A 101 12.00 -15.54 27.01
C ILE A 101 13.09 -14.65 27.64
N ALA A 102 12.97 -13.32 27.54
CA ALA A 102 13.88 -12.34 28.15
C ALA A 102 13.37 -11.82 29.49
#